data_AF-A0A7V9JUJ5-F1
#
_entry.id   AF-A0A7V9JUJ5-F1
#
_cell.length_a   1.000
_cell.length_b   1.000
_cell.length_c   1.000
_cell.angle_alpha   90.00
_cell.angle_beta   90.00
_cell.angle_gamma   90.00
#
_symmetry.space_group_name_H-M   'P 1'
#
loop_
_entity.id
_entity.type
_entity.pdbx_description
1 polymer ?
#
loop_
_entity_poly.entity_id
_entity_poly.type
_entity_poly.pdbx_seq_one_letter_code
_entity_poly.pdbx_strand_id
1 'polypeptide(L)'
;MERKRIREEVIEIMAYKLHKLPSPPPSWEDDEDEFDYDGQVLRPEITDNHLDIAEVAMDLEDAFGINFEDVLPGDAGMESIGKVVDFIEVQISKTLAKAGRKDE
;
A
#
# COMPACT_ATOMS: atom_id res chain seq x y z
N MET A 1 -3.95 13.69 0.46
CA MET A 1 -4.71 12.62 1.14
C MET A 1 -4.08 12.44 2.52
N GLU A 2 -4.86 12.13 3.55
CA GLU A 2 -4.32 11.88 4.89
C GLU A 2 -3.71 10.47 4.96
N ARG A 3 -2.55 10.32 5.60
CA ARG A 3 -1.81 9.06 5.72
C ARG A 3 -2.66 7.90 6.25
N LYS A 4 -3.57 8.18 7.19
CA LYS A 4 -4.52 7.19 7.73
C LYS A 4 -5.36 6.54 6.61
N ARG A 5 -5.90 7.34 5.70
CA ARG A 5 -6.71 6.84 4.57
C ARG A 5 -5.89 6.04 3.57
N ILE A 6 -4.64 6.45 3.32
CA ILE A 6 -3.72 5.68 2.47
C ILE A 6 -3.49 4.30 3.09
N ARG A 7 -3.20 4.26 4.40
CA ARG A 7 -2.94 3.03 5.13
C ARG A 7 -4.12 2.06 5.05
N GLU A 8 -5.32 2.52 5.38
CA GLU A 8 -6.54 1.70 5.38
C GLU A 8 -6.77 1.06 4.01
N GLU A 9 -6.76 1.88 2.95
CA GLU A 9 -6.99 1.42 1.58
C GLU A 9 -5.90 0.45 1.10
N VAL A 10 -4.62 0.69 1.44
CA VAL A 10 -3.53 -0.24 1.12
C VAL A 10 -3.78 -1.59 1.78
N ILE A 11 -4.15 -1.61 3.07
CA ILE A 11 -4.41 -2.86 3.78
C ILE A 11 -5.59 -3.61 3.15
N GLU A 12 -6.68 -2.90 2.79
CA GLU A 12 -7.84 -3.51 2.15
C GLU A 12 -7.49 -4.16 0.80
N ILE A 13 -6.79 -3.44 -0.08
CA ILE A 13 -6.36 -3.95 -1.39
C ILE A 13 -5.43 -5.16 -1.20
N MET A 14 -4.44 -5.04 -0.32
CA MET A 14 -3.46 -6.11 -0.11
C MET A 14 -4.10 -7.35 0.52
N ALA A 15 -4.94 -7.21 1.54
CA ALA A 15 -5.58 -8.35 2.19
C ALA A 15 -6.62 -9.04 1.28
N TYR A 16 -7.23 -8.30 0.35
CA TYR A 16 -8.15 -8.88 -0.63
C TYR A 16 -7.44 -9.85 -1.59
N LYS A 17 -6.23 -9.50 -2.04
CA LYS A 17 -5.45 -10.30 -3.00
C LYS A 17 -4.51 -11.29 -2.32
N LEU A 18 -3.83 -10.87 -1.26
CA LEU A 18 -2.85 -11.67 -0.54
C LEU A 18 -3.54 -12.39 0.62
N HIS A 19 -4.20 -13.51 0.30
CA HIS A 19 -5.03 -14.28 1.25
C HIS A 19 -4.30 -14.82 2.49
N LYS A 20 -2.97 -14.67 2.56
CA LYS A 20 -2.14 -15.03 3.73
C LYS A 20 -1.97 -13.88 4.72
N LEU A 21 -2.43 -12.68 4.37
CA LEU A 21 -2.57 -11.57 5.31
C LEU A 21 -3.84 -11.76 6.16
N PRO A 22 -3.84 -11.28 7.41
CA PRO A 22 -5.07 -11.23 8.20
C PRO A 22 -6.10 -10.33 7.54
N SER A 23 -7.36 -10.76 7.55
CA SER A 23 -8.49 -9.95 7.08
C SER A 23 -8.54 -8.62 7.82
N PRO A 24 -8.78 -7.49 7.13
CA PRO A 24 -8.93 -6.19 7.76
C PRO A 24 -10.10 -6.20 8.75
N PRO A 25 -10.06 -5.34 9.77
CA PRO A 25 -11.15 -5.22 10.74
C PRO A 25 -12.44 -4.73 10.06
N PRO A 26 -13.62 -5.05 10.62
CA PRO A 26 -14.90 -4.56 10.11
C PRO A 26 -15.09 -3.04 10.31
N SER A 27 -14.38 -2.44 11.27
CA SER A 27 -14.30 -1.00 11.51
C SER A 27 -12.88 -0.60 11.90
N TRP A 28 -12.33 0.43 11.25
CA TRP A 28 -11.02 1.01 11.62
C TRP A 28 -11.07 1.86 12.90
N GLU A 29 -12.24 1.99 13.54
CA GLU A 29 -12.45 2.80 14.73
C GLU A 29 -12.23 2.05 16.05
N ASP A 30 -12.23 0.71 16.03
CA ASP A 30 -12.21 -0.12 17.24
C ASP A 30 -10.94 -0.99 17.42
N ASP A 31 -10.03 -1.02 16.43
CA ASP A 31 -8.96 -2.03 16.31
C ASP A 31 -7.52 -1.47 16.30
N GLU A 32 -7.18 -0.57 17.22
CA GLU A 32 -5.77 -0.17 17.41
C GLU A 32 -4.91 -1.29 18.06
N ASP A 33 -5.53 -2.36 18.59
CA ASP A 33 -4.85 -3.37 19.41
C ASP A 33 -4.71 -4.79 18.81
N GLU A 34 -5.36 -5.14 17.68
CA GLU A 34 -5.46 -6.56 17.26
C GLU A 34 -4.34 -7.03 16.31
N PHE A 35 -3.82 -6.19 15.41
CA PHE A 35 -2.74 -6.58 14.50
C PHE A 35 -1.88 -5.41 13.99
N ASP A 36 -0.55 -5.55 14.08
CA ASP A 36 0.40 -4.58 13.51
C ASP A 36 0.56 -4.77 12.00
N TYR A 37 -0.35 -4.17 11.24
CA TYR A 37 -0.27 -4.14 9.78
C TYR A 37 0.98 -3.40 9.27
N ASP A 38 1.39 -2.31 9.89
CA ASP A 38 2.50 -1.48 9.38
C ASP A 38 3.83 -2.25 9.45
N GLY A 39 4.03 -3.00 10.54
CA GLY A 39 5.15 -3.90 10.75
C GLY A 39 5.08 -5.22 9.98
N GLN A 40 3.93 -5.55 9.36
CA GLN A 40 3.75 -6.80 8.62
C GLN A 40 4.68 -6.85 7.40
N VAL A 41 5.64 -7.78 7.46
CA VAL A 41 6.62 -8.01 6.38
C VAL A 41 5.98 -8.84 5.27
N LEU A 42 6.12 -8.39 4.03
CA LEU A 42 5.66 -9.04 2.81
C LEU A 42 6.67 -10.11 2.38
N ARG A 43 6.85 -11.10 3.25
CA ARG A 43 7.77 -12.22 3.05
C ARG A 43 7.42 -12.98 1.77
N PRO A 44 8.37 -13.74 1.18
CA PRO A 44 8.11 -14.57 0.00
C PRO A 44 6.95 -15.54 0.19
N GLU A 45 6.69 -15.97 1.42
CA GLU A 45 5.53 -16.83 1.72
C GLU A 45 4.19 -16.12 1.60
N ILE A 46 4.13 -14.79 1.61
CA ILE A 46 2.93 -13.96 1.40
C ILE A 46 2.85 -13.50 -0.06
N THR A 47 4.00 -13.28 -0.69
CA THR A 47 4.15 -12.72 -2.04
C THR A 47 4.57 -13.76 -3.09
N ASP A 48 4.35 -15.06 -2.82
CA ASP A 48 4.81 -16.17 -3.68
C ASP A 48 4.08 -16.25 -5.03
N ASN A 49 2.88 -15.70 -5.12
CA ASN A 49 2.16 -15.60 -6.38
C ASN A 49 2.42 -14.25 -7.06
N HIS A 50 3.22 -14.29 -8.12
CA HIS A 50 3.56 -13.10 -8.91
C HIS A 50 2.34 -12.43 -9.56
N LEU A 51 1.27 -13.18 -9.88
CA LEU A 51 0.05 -12.60 -10.45
C LEU A 51 -0.68 -11.77 -9.40
N ASP A 52 -0.81 -12.29 -8.19
CA ASP A 52 -1.49 -11.57 -7.10
C ASP A 52 -0.75 -10.27 -6.76
N ILE A 53 0.59 -10.29 -6.75
CA ILE A 53 1.40 -9.08 -6.50
C ILE A 53 1.31 -8.08 -7.64
N ALA A 54 1.29 -8.54 -8.89
CA ALA A 54 1.09 -7.67 -10.03
C ALA A 54 -0.30 -7.00 -9.99
N GLU A 55 -1.34 -7.74 -9.63
CA GLU A 55 -2.69 -7.20 -9.45
C GLU A 55 -2.75 -6.19 -8.30
N VAL A 56 -2.12 -6.49 -7.15
CA VAL A 56 -2.00 -5.52 -6.05
C VAL A 56 -1.35 -4.24 -6.52
N ALA A 57 -0.24 -4.32 -7.26
CA ALA A 57 0.43 -3.13 -7.77
C ALA A 57 -0.50 -2.33 -8.69
N MET A 58 -1.19 -2.98 -9.64
CA MET A 58 -2.15 -2.31 -10.53
C MET A 58 -3.29 -1.63 -9.78
N ASP A 59 -3.88 -2.33 -8.80
CA ASP A 59 -4.99 -1.79 -7.99
C ASP A 59 -4.52 -0.57 -7.16
N LEU A 60 -3.31 -0.60 -6.60
CA LEU A 60 -2.71 0.52 -5.89
C LEU A 60 -2.37 1.70 -6.82
N GLU A 61 -1.86 1.45 -8.03
CA GLU A 61 -1.59 2.48 -9.01
C GLU A 61 -2.86 3.24 -9.41
N ASP A 62 -3.96 2.51 -9.66
CA ASP A 62 -5.25 3.08 -10.02
C ASP A 62 -5.87 3.85 -8.84
N ALA A 63 -5.88 3.25 -7.64
CA ALA A 63 -6.48 3.85 -6.44
C ALA A 63 -5.82 5.18 -6.05
N PHE A 64 -4.49 5.29 -6.20
CA PHE A 64 -3.73 6.46 -5.75
C PHE A 64 -3.23 7.37 -6.88
N GLY A 65 -3.38 6.97 -8.15
CA GLY A 65 -2.86 7.69 -9.30
C GLY A 65 -1.33 7.80 -9.29
N ILE A 66 -0.65 6.71 -8.91
CA ILE A 66 0.82 6.62 -8.82
C ILE A 66 1.36 5.57 -9.80
N ASN A 67 2.68 5.39 -9.81
CA ASN A 67 3.35 4.33 -10.56
C ASN A 67 4.44 3.69 -9.68
N PHE A 68 4.50 2.37 -9.64
CA PHE A 68 5.51 1.59 -8.89
C PHE A 68 6.82 1.39 -9.67
N GLU A 69 6.84 1.80 -10.94
CA GLU A 69 7.94 1.66 -11.88
C GLU A 69 8.37 0.19 -12.01
N ASP A 70 9.45 -0.19 -11.33
CA ASP A 70 10.04 -1.54 -11.36
C ASP A 70 10.13 -2.18 -9.97
N VAL A 71 9.55 -1.56 -8.92
CA VAL A 71 9.62 -2.06 -7.53
C VAL A 71 8.23 -2.46 -7.08
N LEU A 72 8.01 -3.75 -6.81
CA LEU A 72 6.71 -4.27 -6.38
C LEU A 72 6.63 -4.39 -4.85
N PRO A 73 5.40 -4.43 -4.28
CA PRO A 73 5.22 -4.78 -2.88
C PRO A 73 5.91 -6.11 -2.51
N GLY A 74 6.80 -6.07 -1.51
CA GLY A 74 7.64 -7.20 -1.12
C GLY A 74 9.09 -7.15 -1.63
N ASP A 75 9.39 -6.28 -2.61
CA ASP A 75 10.76 -6.06 -3.07
C ASP A 75 11.59 -5.21 -2.08
N ALA A 76 12.89 -5.11 -2.35
CA ALA A 76 13.79 -4.27 -1.57
C ALA A 76 13.31 -2.80 -1.56
N GLY A 77 13.14 -2.23 -0.36
CA GLY A 77 12.54 -0.92 -0.17
C GLY A 77 11.01 -0.91 0.02
N MET A 78 10.32 -2.03 -0.22
CA MET A 78 8.87 -2.22 -0.04
C MET A 78 8.56 -3.51 0.74
N GLU A 79 9.42 -3.88 1.68
CA GLU A 79 9.36 -5.18 2.36
C GLU A 79 8.24 -5.29 3.39
N SER A 80 7.56 -4.19 3.74
CA SER A 80 6.42 -4.19 4.67
C SER A 80 5.29 -3.32 4.16
N ILE A 81 4.07 -3.57 4.66
CA ILE A 81 2.90 -2.73 4.32
C ILE A 81 3.18 -1.27 4.68
N GLY A 82 3.78 -1.00 5.85
CA GLY A 82 4.16 0.36 6.24
C GLY A 82 5.08 1.05 5.24
N LYS A 83 6.04 0.33 4.64
CA LYS A 83 6.91 0.86 3.58
C LYS A 83 6.17 1.14 2.28
N VAL A 84 5.18 0.30 1.93
CA VAL A 84 4.30 0.54 0.78
C VAL A 84 3.49 1.82 1.01
N VAL A 85 2.93 2.01 2.20
CA VAL A 85 2.21 3.23 2.60
C VAL A 85 3.13 4.46 2.52
N ASP A 86 4.35 4.39 3.06
CA ASP A 86 5.33 5.46 2.99
C ASP A 86 5.64 5.86 1.54
N PHE A 87 5.83 4.86 0.67
CA PHE A 87 6.10 5.09 -0.75
C PHE A 87 4.94 5.83 -1.42
N ILE A 88 3.71 5.35 -1.23
CA ILE A 88 2.50 5.95 -1.82
C ILE A 88 2.33 7.39 -1.34
N GLU A 89 2.50 7.64 -0.04
CA GLU A 89 2.43 8.99 0.53
C GLU A 89 3.43 9.92 -0.15
N VAL A 90 4.69 9.49 -0.27
CA VAL A 90 5.75 10.26 -0.96
C VAL A 90 5.40 10.54 -2.42
N GLN A 91 4.83 9.57 -3.15
CA GLN A 91 4.45 9.76 -4.55
C GLN A 91 3.27 10.74 -4.69
N ILE A 92 2.24 10.60 -3.86
CA ILE A 92 1.11 11.55 -3.84
C ILE A 92 1.61 12.96 -3.55
N SER A 93 2.47 13.15 -2.54
CA SER A 93 3.05 14.45 -2.22
C SER A 93 3.85 15.05 -3.40
N LYS A 94 4.64 14.23 -4.11
CA LYS A 94 5.37 14.67 -5.31
C LYS A 94 4.42 15.09 -6.44
N THR A 95 3.37 14.33 -6.68
CA THR A 95 2.36 14.62 -7.73
C THR A 95 1.63 15.92 -7.44
N LEU A 96 1.19 16.12 -6.19
CA LEU A 96 0.55 17.37 -5.76
C LEU A 96 1.49 18.58 -5.88
N ALA A 97 2.76 18.42 -5.48
CA ALA A 97 3.76 19.48 -5.61
C ALA A 97 4.07 19.84 -7.08
N LYS A 98 4.03 18.87 -8.00
CA LYS A 98 4.19 19.12 -9.44
C LYS A 98 2.97 19.82 -10.03
N ALA A 99 1.76 19.44 -9.61
CA ALA A 99 0.52 20.08 -10.06
C ALA A 99 0.48 21.57 -9.67
N GLY A 100 0.83 21.90 -8.43
CA GLY A 100 0.86 23.28 -7.95
C GLY A 100 1.93 24.19 -8.57
N ARG A 101 2.88 23.66 -9.35
CA ARG A 101 3.90 24.44 -10.08
C ARG A 101 3.55 24.72 -11.54
N LYS A 102 2.44 24.19 -12.05
CA LYS A 102 2.02 24.43 -13.45
C LYS A 102 1.17 25.69 -13.63
N ASP A 103 0.81 26.37 -12.55
CA ASP A 103 -0.06 27.56 -12.54
C ASP A 103 0.68 28.87 -12.23
N GLU A 104 2.02 28.91 -12.35
CA GLU A 104 2.86 30.12 -12.24
C GLU A 104 3.66 30.33 -13.54
#